data_AF-A0A0H5QKV1-F1
#
_entry.id   AF-A0A0H5QKV1-F1
#
_cell.length_a   1.000
_cell.length_b   1.000
_cell.length_c   1.000
_cell.angle_alpha   90.00
_cell.angle_beta   90.00
_cell.angle_gamma   90.00
#
_symmetry.space_group_name_H-M   'P 1'
#
loop_
_entity.id
_entity.type
_entity.pdbx_description
1 polymer ?
#
loop_
_entity_poly.entity_id
_entity_poly.type
_entity_poly.pdbx_seq_one_letter_code
_entity_poly.pdbx_strand_id
1 'polypeptide(L)'
;DEVNLSNYNSGLKLIPDFTGNNWDEFKRKLQLQFIIMGIDTYLTHPPNSNMRHEVRNDKLASAQIHLRLPQAQYKQVSTCKMTVEIWTRLKEIYEQTAAAKADN
;
A
#
# COMPACT_ATOMS: atom_id res chain seq x y z
N ASP A 1 -13.56 -16.27 -5.34
CA ASP A 1 -12.67 -17.04 -4.45
C ASP A 1 -12.34 -16.28 -3.18
N GLU A 2 -12.21 -16.97 -2.05
CA GLU A 2 -11.86 -16.39 -0.75
C GLU A 2 -10.35 -16.52 -0.52
N VAL A 3 -9.68 -15.41 -0.21
CA VAL A 3 -8.21 -15.36 -0.04
C VAL A 3 -7.83 -16.10 1.25
N ASN A 4 -7.10 -17.22 1.12
CA ASN A 4 -6.64 -18.01 2.27
C ASN A 4 -5.40 -17.38 2.93
N LEU A 5 -5.61 -16.61 4.01
CA LEU A 5 -4.58 -15.79 4.66
C LEU A 5 -3.45 -16.56 5.36
N SER A 6 -3.59 -17.86 5.62
CA SER A 6 -2.64 -18.64 6.43
C SER A 6 -1.28 -18.87 5.76
N ASN A 7 -1.22 -18.90 4.43
CA ASN A 7 0.01 -19.11 3.66
C ASN A 7 0.79 -17.81 3.37
N TYR A 8 0.21 -16.64 3.62
CA TYR A 8 0.75 -15.36 3.15
C TYR A 8 1.44 -14.51 4.24
N ASN A 9 1.40 -14.96 5.50
CA ASN A 9 2.01 -14.26 6.64
C ASN A 9 3.55 -14.25 6.63
N SER A 10 4.21 -15.15 5.89
CA SER A 10 5.68 -15.20 5.81
C SER A 10 6.28 -14.11 4.91
N GLY A 11 5.61 -13.75 3.80
CA GLY A 11 6.03 -12.70 2.87
C GLY A 11 6.01 -11.29 3.50
N LEU A 12 5.12 -11.08 4.47
CA LEU A 12 4.97 -9.83 5.18
C LEU A 12 6.22 -9.39 5.96
N LYS A 13 7.05 -10.32 6.44
CA LYS A 13 8.30 -10.00 7.14
C LYS A 13 9.40 -9.42 6.23
N LEU A 14 9.23 -9.52 4.91
CA LEU A 14 10.25 -9.09 3.94
C LEU A 14 10.01 -7.67 3.41
N ILE A 15 8.80 -7.13 3.57
CA ILE A 15 8.44 -5.78 3.12
C ILE A 15 8.96 -4.77 4.15
N PRO A 16 9.86 -3.85 3.76
CA PRO A 16 10.36 -2.84 4.68
C PRO A 16 9.25 -1.84 5.04
N ASP A 17 9.41 -1.16 6.18
CA ASP A 17 8.57 -0.01 6.48
C ASP A 17 8.84 1.13 5.47
N PHE A 18 7.80 1.90 5.13
CA PHE A 18 7.95 3.04 4.24
C PHE A 18 8.55 4.23 4.98
N THR A 19 9.72 4.68 4.52
CA THR A 19 10.47 5.78 5.14
C THR A 19 10.35 7.10 4.40
N GLY A 20 9.55 7.16 3.32
CA GLY A 20 9.53 8.31 2.41
C GLY A 20 10.70 8.36 1.43
N ASN A 21 11.72 7.50 1.59
CA ASN A 21 12.92 7.50 0.75
C ASN A 21 13.17 6.17 0.03
N ASN A 22 12.52 5.09 0.46
CA ASN A 22 12.73 3.74 -0.03
C ASN A 22 11.64 3.28 -1.00
N TRP A 23 11.07 4.21 -1.77
CA TRP A 23 9.89 3.95 -2.60
C TRP A 23 10.06 2.75 -3.54
N ASP A 24 11.16 2.67 -4.28
CA ASP A 24 11.32 1.60 -5.27
C ASP A 24 11.37 0.19 -4.64
N GLU A 25 12.06 0.03 -3.51
CA GLU A 25 12.11 -1.24 -2.80
C GLU A 25 10.76 -1.58 -2.16
N PHE A 26 10.15 -0.61 -1.47
CA PHE A 26 8.84 -0.74 -0.84
C PHE A 26 7.79 -1.13 -1.88
N LYS A 27 7.74 -0.37 -2.99
CA LYS A 27 6.86 -0.58 -4.13
C LYS A 27 6.98 -1.99 -4.67
N ARG A 28 8.19 -2.40 -5.05
CA ARG A 28 8.43 -3.70 -5.67
C ARG A 28 7.98 -4.86 -4.78
N LYS A 29 8.32 -4.82 -3.49
CA LYS A 29 7.99 -5.89 -2.54
C LYS A 29 6.50 -5.95 -2.21
N LEU A 30 5.86 -4.79 -2.02
CA LEU A 30 4.43 -4.73 -1.74
C LEU A 30 3.60 -5.14 -2.96
N GLN A 31 3.98 -4.70 -4.16
CA GLN A 31 3.34 -5.12 -5.41
C GLN A 31 3.42 -6.64 -5.60
N LEU A 32 4.60 -7.23 -5.38
CA LEU A 32 4.75 -8.69 -5.45
C LEU A 32 3.83 -9.41 -4.47
N GLN A 33 3.74 -8.93 -3.23
CA GLN A 33 2.82 -9.50 -2.24
C GLN A 33 1.36 -9.39 -2.69
N PHE A 34 0.96 -8.25 -3.26
CA PHE A 34 -0.42 -8.04 -3.71
C PHE A 34 -0.77 -8.91 -4.91
N ILE A 35 0.17 -9.13 -5.84
CA ILE A 35 0.01 -10.07 -6.96
C ILE A 35 -0.21 -11.49 -6.43
N ILE A 36 0.60 -11.93 -5.46
CA ILE A 36 0.46 -13.25 -4.82
C ILE A 36 -0.91 -13.39 -4.14
N MET A 37 -1.43 -12.31 -3.55
CA MET A 37 -2.74 -12.28 -2.89
C MET A 37 -3.92 -12.06 -3.84
N GLY A 38 -3.67 -11.72 -5.11
CA GLY A 38 -4.70 -11.40 -6.10
C GLY A 38 -5.45 -10.08 -5.83
N ILE A 39 -4.77 -9.08 -5.25
CA ILE A 39 -5.35 -7.77 -4.86
C ILE A 39 -4.54 -6.58 -5.39
N ASP A 40 -3.64 -6.79 -6.35
CA ASP A 40 -2.77 -5.77 -6.93
C ASP A 40 -3.52 -4.71 -7.74
N THR A 41 -4.68 -5.06 -8.27
CA THR A 41 -5.57 -4.14 -9.01
C THR A 41 -5.93 -2.90 -8.19
N TYR A 42 -6.10 -3.04 -6.87
CA TYR A 42 -6.48 -1.93 -5.97
C TYR A 42 -5.40 -0.87 -5.78
N LEU A 43 -4.16 -1.12 -6.23
CA LEU A 43 -3.12 -0.09 -6.28
C LEU A 43 -3.36 0.93 -7.39
N THR A 44 -4.21 0.61 -8.36
CA THR A 44 -4.43 1.42 -9.57
C THR A 44 -5.90 1.70 -9.85
N HIS A 45 -6.81 0.85 -9.35
CA HIS A 45 -8.25 0.97 -9.59
C HIS A 45 -9.02 0.96 -8.27
N PRO A 46 -10.01 1.86 -8.09
CA PRO A 46 -10.88 1.81 -6.92
C PRO A 46 -11.80 0.58 -6.99
N PRO A 47 -12.25 0.04 -5.83
CA PRO A 47 -13.25 -1.01 -5.81
C PRO A 47 -14.60 -0.50 -6.31
N ASN A 48 -15.40 -1.39 -6.91
CA ASN A 48 -16.81 -1.14 -7.11
C ASN A 48 -17.54 -1.15 -5.75
N SER A 49 -18.04 0.02 -5.33
CA SER A 49 -18.69 0.21 -4.02
C SER A 49 -19.94 -0.65 -3.82
N ASN A 50 -20.60 -1.08 -4.91
CA ASN A 50 -21.77 -1.96 -4.86
C ASN A 50 -21.39 -3.44 -4.73
N MET A 51 -20.12 -3.79 -4.93
CA MET A 51 -19.62 -5.16 -4.82
C MET A 51 -18.92 -5.36 -3.47
N ARG A 52 -19.63 -6.00 -2.53
CA ARG A 52 -19.15 -6.22 -1.15
C ARG A 52 -17.77 -6.91 -1.09
N HIS A 53 -17.51 -7.86 -1.98
CA HIS A 53 -16.24 -8.57 -2.01
C HIS A 53 -15.09 -7.66 -2.46
N GLU A 54 -15.32 -6.75 -3.41
CA GLU A 54 -14.30 -5.78 -3.83
C GLU A 54 -13.98 -4.80 -2.72
N VAL A 55 -14.99 -4.25 -2.04
CA VAL A 55 -14.78 -3.36 -0.88
C VAL A 55 -14.02 -4.07 0.24
N ARG A 56 -14.27 -5.38 0.46
CA ARG A 56 -13.52 -6.18 1.43
C ARG A 56 -12.05 -6.32 1.02
N ASN A 57 -11.79 -6.57 -0.26
CA ASN A 57 -10.43 -6.75 -0.76
C ASN A 57 -9.63 -5.43 -0.78
N ASP A 58 -10.27 -4.30 -1.09
CA ASP A 58 -9.64 -2.98 -0.96
C ASP A 58 -9.31 -2.65 0.51
N LYS A 59 -10.19 -2.99 1.46
CA LYS A 59 -9.88 -2.86 2.90
C LYS A 59 -8.71 -3.75 3.34
N LEU A 60 -8.61 -4.96 2.77
CA LEU A 60 -7.47 -5.83 3.03
C LEU A 60 -6.18 -5.21 2.47
N ALA A 61 -6.22 -4.74 1.22
CA ALA A 61 -5.09 -4.11 0.56
C ALA A 61 -4.60 -2.88 1.35
N SER A 62 -5.48 -1.93 1.68
CA SER A 62 -5.14 -0.77 2.51
C SER A 62 -4.56 -1.14 3.88
N ALA A 63 -5.09 -2.17 4.55
CA ALA A 63 -4.53 -2.65 5.81
C ALA A 63 -3.10 -3.19 5.65
N GLN A 64 -2.81 -3.92 4.56
CA GLN A 64 -1.44 -4.39 4.27
C GLN A 64 -0.46 -3.23 4.09
N ILE A 65 -0.90 -2.12 3.46
CA ILE A 65 -0.08 -0.91 3.35
C ILE A 65 0.14 -0.29 4.73
N HIS A 66 -0.95 -0.05 5.48
CA HIS A 66 -0.88 0.61 6.79
C HIS A 66 0.02 -0.10 7.80
N LEU A 67 0.08 -1.44 7.76
CA LEU A 67 0.97 -2.23 8.60
C LEU A 67 2.47 -1.97 8.34
N ARG A 68 2.81 -1.27 7.25
CA ARG A 68 4.19 -0.92 6.87
C ARG A 68 4.42 0.58 6.91
N LEU A 69 3.52 1.35 7.52
CA LEU A 69 3.69 2.78 7.69
C LEU A 69 4.07 3.08 9.13
N PRO A 70 5.21 3.73 9.37
CA PRO A 70 5.47 4.39 10.64
C PRO A 70 4.40 5.43 10.93
N GLN A 71 4.17 5.74 12.20
CA GLN A 71 3.10 6.66 12.64
C GLN A 71 3.09 8.00 11.89
N ALA A 72 4.27 8.54 11.55
CA ALA A 72 4.39 9.79 10.80
C ALA A 72 3.82 9.70 9.37
N GLN A 73 4.06 8.59 8.68
CA GLN A 73 3.54 8.38 7.33
C GLN A 73 2.08 7.93 7.35
N TYR A 74 1.69 7.12 8.33
CA TYR A 74 0.30 6.73 8.53
C TYR A 74 -0.63 7.95 8.67
N LYS A 75 -0.24 8.96 9.46
CA LYS A 75 -1.02 10.20 9.62
C LYS A 75 -1.28 10.92 8.30
N GLN A 76 -0.32 10.91 7.38
CA GLN A 76 -0.41 11.60 6.10
C GLN A 76 -1.36 10.94 5.09
N VAL A 77 -1.67 9.66 5.29
CA VAL A 77 -2.63 8.90 4.46
C VAL A 77 -3.91 8.53 5.20
N SER A 78 -4.04 8.93 6.48
CA SER A 78 -5.16 8.53 7.35
C SER A 78 -6.54 9.01 6.88
N THR A 79 -6.59 10.02 6.01
CA THR A 79 -7.82 10.54 5.41
C THR A 79 -8.18 9.86 4.09
N CYS A 80 -7.28 9.06 3.52
CA CYS A 80 -7.54 8.28 2.32
C CYS A 80 -8.53 7.16 2.61
N LYS A 81 -9.51 7.00 1.74
CA LYS A 81 -10.60 6.02 1.88
C LYS A 81 -10.34 4.74 1.12
N MET A 82 -9.51 4.79 0.08
CA MET A 82 -9.24 3.67 -0.83
C MET A 82 -7.74 3.39 -0.95
N THR A 83 -7.40 2.15 -1.29
CA THR A 83 -6.00 1.73 -1.48
C THR A 83 -5.29 2.56 -2.54
N VAL A 84 -5.95 2.86 -3.66
CA VAL A 84 -5.38 3.67 -4.75
C VAL A 84 -5.04 5.09 -4.29
N GLU A 85 -5.82 5.68 -3.38
CA GLU A 85 -5.55 7.00 -2.82
C GLU A 85 -4.35 6.96 -1.88
N ILE A 86 -4.29 5.96 -1.00
CA ILE A 86 -3.14 5.73 -0.11
C ILE A 86 -1.88 5.57 -0.96
N TRP A 87 -1.93 4.72 -1.98
CA TRP A 87 -0.80 4.41 -2.84
C TRP A 87 -0.27 5.64 -3.59
N THR A 88 -1.18 6.42 -4.17
CA THR A 88 -0.86 7.67 -4.85
C THR A 88 -0.20 8.64 -3.88
N ARG A 89 -0.78 8.80 -2.68
CA ARG A 89 -0.25 9.73 -1.67
C ARG A 89 1.14 9.33 -1.18
N LEU A 90 1.44 8.05 -1.02
CA LEU A 90 2.78 7.58 -0.65
C LEU A 90 3.82 7.89 -1.74
N LYS A 91 3.43 7.79 -3.02
CA LYS A 91 4.29 8.19 -4.14
C LYS A 91 4.59 9.69 -4.11
N GLU A 92 3.59 10.52 -3.86
CA GLU A 92 3.75 11.98 -3.73
C GLU A 92 4.70 12.35 -2.57
N ILE A 93 4.59 11.68 -1.42
CA ILE A 93 5.48 11.88 -0.27
C ILE A 93 6.93 11.57 -0.66
N TYR A 94 7.15 10.49 -1.40
CA TYR A 94 8.48 10.15 -1.91
C TYR A 94 9.01 11.21 -2.87
N GLU A 95 8.20 11.64 -3.84
CA GLU A 95 8.59 12.67 -4.82
C GLU A 95 8.93 14.00 -4.15
N GLN A 96 8.16 14.42 -3.14
CA GLN A 96 8.43 15.61 -2.34
C GLN A 96 9.72 15.47 -1.52
N THR A 97 9.95 14.31 -0.92
CA THR A 97 11.17 14.05 -0.15
C THR A 97 12.41 14.02 -1.05
N ALA A 98 12.28 13.47 -2.27
CA ALA A 98 13.34 13.46 -3.27
C ALA A 98 13.64 14.89 -3.78
N ALA A 99 12.62 15.70 -4.05
CA ALA A 99 12.78 17.10 -4.44
C ALA A 99 13.48 17.93 -3.35
N ALA A 100 13.05 17.80 -2.09
CA ALA A 100 13.66 18.50 -0.96
C ALA A 100 15.15 18.14 -0.72
N LYS A 101 15.59 16.97 -1.20
CA LYS A 101 17.00 16.56 -1.19
C LYS A 101 17.81 17.13 -2.35
N ALA A 102 17.18 17.44 -3.47
CA ALA A 102 17.84 18.04 -4.62
C ALA A 102 18.03 19.55 -4.45
N ASP A 103 17.18 20.19 -3.65
CA ASP A 103 17.19 21.63 -3.37
C ASP A 103 18.12 22.05 -2.20
N ASN A 104 18.75 21.09 -1.51
CA ASN A 104 19.74 21.31 -0.42
C ASN A 104 21.12 20.82 -0.83
#